data_AF-A0A6J4QPF0-F1
#
_entry.id   AF-A0A6J4QPF0-F1
#
_cell.length_a   1.000
_cell.length_b   1.000
_cell.length_c   1.000
_cell.angle_alpha   90.00
_cell.angle_beta   90.00
_cell.angle_gamma   90.00
#
_symmetry.space_group_name_H-M   'P 1'
#
loop_
_entity.id
_entity.type
_entity.pdbx_description
1 polymer ?
#
loop_
_entity_poly.entity_id
_entity_poly.type
_entity_poly.pdbx_seq_one_letter_code
_entity_poly.pdbx_strand_id
1 'polypeptide(L)'
;MRAPEHFAYAFSGLEVLLADFGAGGIPEEDLRREALRWMREDARGSLAMCKAAIFAMRHEAASGGLAADAEAATAVVRALGVVERAVDPPENPHSPLVPTPARAPEALKRRAPDARVFRLGKAQILAEPGGAAGWHISVSHPERFPYFEELMAACGVTGDADKRFAALIPATTASSEGHGFLVHLVEAVAGGTEGSGA
;
A
#
# COMPACT_ATOMS: atom_id res chain seq x y z
N MET A 1 14.68 21.15 -5.56
CA MET A 1 13.60 21.93 -4.91
C MET A 1 13.58 21.47 -3.45
N ARG A 2 13.80 22.35 -2.45
CA ARG A 2 13.77 21.91 -1.04
C ARG A 2 12.31 21.66 -0.66
N ALA A 3 12.03 20.53 0.01
CA ALA A 3 10.72 20.31 0.58
C ALA A 3 10.40 21.44 1.59
N PRO A 4 9.13 21.88 1.70
CA PRO A 4 8.75 22.86 2.70
C PRO A 4 9.20 22.39 4.10
N GLU A 5 9.72 23.29 4.94
CA GLU A 5 10.30 22.94 6.25
C GLU A 5 9.35 22.11 7.12
N HIS A 6 8.04 22.38 7.04
CA HIS A 6 7.02 21.62 7.75
C HIS A 6 6.87 20.18 7.27
N PHE A 7 7.06 19.93 5.97
CA PHE A 7 7.10 18.57 5.45
C PHE A 7 8.33 17.83 5.93
N ALA A 8 9.51 18.46 5.89
CA ALA A 8 10.75 17.85 6.35
C ALA A 8 10.64 17.42 7.82
N TYR A 9 10.06 18.28 8.67
CA TYR A 9 9.87 17.96 10.08
C TYR A 9 8.89 16.79 10.30
N ALA A 10 7.74 16.80 9.62
CA ALA A 10 6.78 15.70 9.69
C ALA A 10 7.36 14.38 9.17
N PHE A 11 8.13 14.43 8.08
CA PHE A 11 8.79 13.28 7.48
C PHE A 11 9.85 12.68 8.41
N SER A 12 10.77 13.50 8.93
CA SER A 12 11.81 13.03 9.86
C SER A 12 11.22 12.53 11.18
N GLY A 13 10.16 13.15 11.70
CA GLY A 13 9.46 12.63 12.88
C GLY A 13 8.84 11.24 12.64
N LEU A 14 8.31 11.01 11.43
CA LEU A 14 7.78 9.70 11.05
C LEU A 14 8.90 8.68 10.87
N GLU A 15 10.05 9.10 10.31
CA GLU A 15 11.24 8.26 10.14
C GLU A 15 11.73 7.72 11.49
N VAL A 16 11.87 8.61 12.49
CA VAL A 16 12.27 8.23 13.86
C VAL A 16 11.27 7.26 14.46
N LEU A 17 9.96 7.54 14.34
CA LEU A 17 8.90 6.67 14.86
C LEU A 17 8.99 5.26 14.28
N LEU A 18 9.20 5.13 12.97
CA LEU A 18 9.28 3.84 12.30
C LEU A 18 10.58 3.11 12.59
N ALA A 19 11.70 3.84 12.75
CA ALA A 19 12.97 3.26 13.16
C ALA A 19 12.89 2.68 14.59
N ASP A 20 12.30 3.41 15.53
CA ASP A 20 12.09 2.96 16.91
C ASP A 20 11.17 1.73 16.96
N PHE A 21 10.10 1.71 16.16
CA PHE A 21 9.25 0.52 16.01
C PHE A 21 10.02 -0.67 15.43
N GLY A 22 10.75 -0.47 14.33
CA GLY A 22 11.53 -1.52 13.68
C GLY A 22 12.64 -2.11 14.57
N ALA A 23 13.20 -1.31 15.47
CA ALA A 23 14.14 -1.75 16.49
C ALA A 23 13.49 -2.44 17.70
N GLY A 24 12.16 -2.54 17.74
CA GLY A 24 11.41 -3.11 18.86
C GLY A 24 11.29 -2.19 20.08
N GLY A 25 11.63 -0.91 19.95
CA GLY A 25 11.53 0.09 21.01
C GLY A 25 10.09 0.52 21.31
N ILE A 26 9.16 0.29 20.37
CA ILE A 26 7.74 0.64 20.51
C ILE A 26 6.88 -0.61 20.22
N PRO A 27 6.11 -1.12 21.19
CA PRO A 27 5.11 -2.16 20.93
C PRO A 27 4.04 -1.68 19.93
N GLU A 28 3.49 -2.58 19.09
CA GLU A 28 2.46 -2.22 18.11
C GLU A 28 1.20 -1.59 18.75
N GLU A 29 0.85 -2.01 19.97
CA GLU A 29 -0.25 -1.43 20.75
C GLU A 29 -0.03 0.04 21.10
N ASP A 30 1.22 0.45 21.26
CA ASP A 30 1.62 1.81 21.60
C ASP A 30 1.84 2.68 20.35
N LEU A 31 2.11 2.06 19.20
CA LEU A 31 2.35 2.75 17.93
C LEU A 31 1.20 3.69 17.53
N ARG A 32 -0.06 3.33 17.87
CA ARG A 32 -1.21 4.22 17.63
C ARG A 32 -1.15 5.51 18.44
N ARG A 33 -0.74 5.41 19.71
CA ARG A 33 -0.60 6.57 20.60
C ARG A 33 0.54 7.47 20.12
N GLU A 34 1.66 6.88 19.72
CA GLU A 34 2.80 7.61 19.18
C GLU A 34 2.50 8.24 17.82
N ALA A 35 1.74 7.59 16.94
CA ALA A 35 1.26 8.19 15.69
C ALA A 35 0.42 9.46 15.93
N LEU A 36 -0.46 9.44 16.94
CA LEU A 36 -1.24 10.62 17.32
C LEU A 36 -0.37 11.72 17.95
N ARG A 37 0.69 11.35 18.69
CA ARG A 37 1.68 12.32 19.20
C ARG A 37 2.44 12.97 18.05
N TRP A 38 3.01 12.17 17.16
CA TRP A 38 3.66 12.61 15.92
C TRP A 38 2.78 13.54 15.10
N MET A 39 1.50 13.21 14.93
CA MET A 39 0.55 14.07 14.23
C MET A 39 0.46 15.45 14.88
N ARG A 40 0.34 15.52 16.21
CA ARG A 40 0.20 16.79 16.93
C ARG A 40 1.48 17.61 16.93
N GLU A 41 2.62 16.96 17.15
CA GLU A 41 3.90 17.62 17.40
C GLU A 41 4.64 17.88 16.08
N ASP A 42 4.89 16.83 15.30
CA ASP A 42 5.73 16.91 14.11
C ASP A 42 4.95 17.35 12.87
N ALA A 43 3.73 16.84 12.70
CA ALA A 43 2.85 17.30 11.61
C ALA A 43 2.00 18.52 11.98
N ARG A 44 2.14 19.07 13.20
CA ARG A 44 1.43 20.26 13.70
C ARG A 44 -0.11 20.16 13.57
N GLY A 45 -0.64 18.96 13.72
CA GLY A 45 -2.07 18.66 13.57
C GLY A 45 -2.58 18.62 12.12
N SER A 46 -1.71 18.75 11.12
CA SER A 46 -2.11 18.77 9.71
C SER A 46 -2.24 17.36 9.13
N LEU A 47 -3.49 16.91 8.93
CA LEU A 47 -3.77 15.63 8.29
C LEU A 47 -3.19 15.52 6.87
N ALA A 48 -3.22 16.61 6.11
CA ALA A 48 -2.63 16.64 4.77
C ALA A 48 -1.10 16.42 4.82
N MET A 49 -0.43 16.97 5.83
CA MET A 49 1.00 16.76 6.04
C MET A 49 1.30 15.31 6.43
N CYS A 50 0.50 14.74 7.34
CA CYS A 50 0.62 13.32 7.70
C CYS A 50 0.50 12.42 6.47
N LYS A 51 -0.52 12.64 5.64
CA LYS A 51 -0.74 11.87 4.40
C LYS A 51 0.43 11.99 3.43
N ALA A 52 0.97 13.20 3.26
CA ALA A 52 2.14 13.43 2.40
C ALA A 52 3.38 12.68 2.91
N ALA A 53 3.68 12.76 4.22
CA ALA A 53 4.81 12.08 4.83
C ALA A 53 4.69 10.54 4.74
N ILE A 54 3.51 10.00 5.06
CA ILE A 54 3.20 8.57 4.95
C ILE A 54 3.37 8.10 3.50
N PHE A 55 2.87 8.88 2.53
CA PHE A 55 3.00 8.56 1.11
C PHE A 55 4.47 8.53 0.66
N ALA A 56 5.25 9.54 1.05
CA ALA A 56 6.68 9.59 0.73
C ALA A 56 7.43 8.39 1.33
N MET A 57 7.16 8.05 2.59
CA MET A 57 7.78 6.90 3.26
C MET A 57 7.42 5.57 2.60
N ARG A 58 6.16 5.39 2.17
CA ARG A 58 5.76 4.21 1.39
C ARG A 58 6.51 4.11 0.07
N HIS A 59 6.68 5.23 -0.62
CA HIS A 59 7.42 5.29 -1.86
C HIS A 59 8.88 4.88 -1.65
N GLU A 60 9.54 5.42 -0.62
CA GLU A 60 10.92 5.06 -0.30
C GLU A 60 11.08 3.59 0.13
N ALA A 61 10.13 3.05 0.89
CA ALA A 61 10.12 1.64 1.27
C ALA A 61 9.98 0.73 0.04
N ALA A 62 9.12 1.09 -0.91
CA ALA A 62 8.94 0.33 -2.15
C ALA A 62 10.11 0.46 -3.12
N SER A 63 10.82 1.59 -3.13
CA SER A 63 12.05 1.74 -3.92
C SER A 63 13.28 1.09 -3.29
N GLY A 64 13.13 0.40 -2.16
CA GLY A 64 14.23 -0.25 -1.43
C GLY A 64 15.14 0.71 -0.66
N GLY A 65 14.70 1.95 -0.43
CA GLY A 65 15.51 3.00 0.20
C GLY A 65 15.58 2.94 1.73
N LEU A 66 14.57 2.33 2.39
CA LEU A 66 14.42 2.37 3.85
C LEU A 66 14.78 1.07 4.57
N ALA A 67 14.92 -0.05 3.86
CA ALA A 67 15.04 -1.37 4.48
C ALA A 67 16.18 -2.18 3.85
N ALA A 68 17.03 -2.77 4.69
CA ALA A 68 18.16 -3.60 4.26
C ALA A 68 17.72 -4.94 3.65
N ASP A 69 16.51 -5.40 3.96
CA ASP A 69 15.90 -6.63 3.45
C ASP A 69 14.36 -6.55 3.37
N ALA A 70 13.75 -7.60 2.81
CA ALA A 70 12.30 -7.68 2.56
C ALA A 70 11.45 -7.79 3.84
N GLU A 71 12.01 -8.33 4.93
CA GLU A 71 11.30 -8.47 6.20
C GLU A 71 11.15 -7.11 6.88
N ALA A 72 12.25 -6.33 6.92
CA ALA A 72 12.24 -4.96 7.39
C ALA A 72 11.30 -4.07 6.55
N ALA A 73 11.30 -4.23 5.21
CA ALA A 73 10.36 -3.50 4.35
C ALA A 73 8.90 -3.82 4.68
N THR A 74 8.59 -5.10 4.93
CA THR A 74 7.25 -5.55 5.32
C THR A 74 6.82 -4.98 6.67
N ALA A 75 7.73 -4.95 7.66
CA ALA A 75 7.48 -4.36 8.98
C ALA A 75 7.19 -2.86 8.88
N VAL A 76 7.97 -2.11 8.09
CA VAL A 76 7.76 -0.67 7.85
C VAL A 76 6.41 -0.41 7.18
N VAL A 77 6.06 -1.17 6.13
CA VAL A 77 4.76 -1.03 5.45
C VAL A 77 3.59 -1.32 6.41
N ARG A 78 3.73 -2.35 7.27
CA ARG A 78 2.73 -2.66 8.30
C ARG A 78 2.59 -1.50 9.30
N ALA A 79 3.70 -1.00 9.82
CA ALA A 79 3.73 0.11 10.77
C ALA A 79 3.10 1.38 10.18
N LEU A 80 3.41 1.71 8.94
CA LEU A 80 2.79 2.81 8.20
C LEU A 80 1.27 2.65 8.09
N GLY A 81 0.76 1.42 7.93
CA GLY A 81 -0.68 1.15 7.98
C GLY A 81 -1.30 1.45 9.36
N VAL A 82 -0.61 1.12 10.45
CA VAL A 82 -1.07 1.45 11.82
C VAL A 82 -1.08 2.96 12.04
N VAL A 83 -0.01 3.65 11.65
CA VAL A 83 0.11 5.12 11.76
C VAL A 83 -1.01 5.80 10.95
N GLU A 84 -1.22 5.40 9.71
CA GLU A 84 -2.26 5.98 8.84
C GLU A 84 -3.64 5.84 9.46
N ARG A 85 -4.00 4.66 9.98
CA ARG A 85 -5.31 4.45 10.63
C ARG A 85 -5.49 5.25 11.92
N ALA A 86 -4.40 5.53 12.63
CA ALA A 86 -4.46 6.35 13.83
C ALA A 86 -4.79 7.80 13.50
N VAL A 87 -4.18 8.36 12.44
CA VAL A 87 -4.34 9.76 12.06
C VAL A 87 -5.51 10.03 11.10
N ASP A 88 -5.88 9.03 10.30
CA ASP A 88 -6.97 9.04 9.31
C ASP A 88 -7.79 7.74 9.45
N PRO A 89 -8.57 7.58 10.53
CA PRO A 89 -9.33 6.36 10.73
C PRO A 89 -10.34 6.16 9.59
N PRO A 90 -10.55 4.91 9.15
CA PRO A 90 -11.54 4.62 8.12
C PRO A 90 -12.95 5.02 8.60
N GLU A 91 -13.76 5.56 7.70
CA GLU A 91 -15.15 5.97 8.00
C GLU A 91 -16.00 4.85 8.59
N ASN A 92 -15.69 3.58 8.29
CA ASN A 92 -16.40 2.42 8.81
C ASN A 92 -15.43 1.28 9.19
N PRO A 93 -14.88 1.28 10.42
CA PRO A 93 -13.88 0.29 10.86
C PRO A 93 -14.45 -1.12 11.08
N HIS A 94 -15.77 -1.28 11.07
CA HIS A 94 -16.46 -2.56 11.31
C HIS A 94 -17.11 -3.14 10.06
N SER A 95 -17.04 -2.46 8.91
CA SER A 95 -17.57 -3.01 7.67
C SER A 95 -16.73 -4.23 7.28
N PRO A 96 -17.35 -5.40 7.06
CA PRO A 96 -16.61 -6.56 6.60
C PRO A 96 -15.89 -6.20 5.29
N LEU A 97 -14.57 -6.33 5.29
CA LEU A 97 -13.73 -5.97 4.15
C LEU A 97 -13.79 -7.08 3.09
N VAL A 98 -14.99 -7.31 2.57
CA VAL A 98 -15.25 -8.33 1.56
C VAL A 98 -15.40 -7.62 0.22
N PRO A 99 -14.45 -7.83 -0.72
CA PRO A 99 -14.58 -7.29 -2.06
C PRO A 99 -15.86 -7.82 -2.73
N THR A 100 -16.67 -6.91 -3.26
CA THR A 100 -17.91 -7.24 -3.96
C THR A 100 -17.68 -7.19 -5.47
N PRO A 101 -18.16 -8.17 -6.26
CA PRO A 101 -18.03 -8.12 -7.70
C PRO A 101 -18.65 -6.86 -8.28
N ALA A 102 -17.96 -6.23 -9.23
CA ALA A 102 -18.40 -5.04 -9.92
C ALA A 102 -18.29 -5.21 -11.43
N ARG A 103 -19.03 -4.37 -12.16
CA ARG A 103 -19.05 -4.44 -13.63
C ARG A 103 -17.68 -4.00 -14.18
N ALA A 104 -17.02 -4.90 -14.90
CA ALA A 104 -15.83 -4.57 -15.67
C ALA A 104 -16.17 -3.64 -16.85
N PRO A 105 -15.37 -2.57 -17.11
CA PRO A 105 -15.52 -1.73 -18.30
C PRO A 105 -15.46 -2.54 -19.60
N GLU A 106 -16.24 -2.16 -20.61
CA GLU A 106 -16.29 -2.91 -21.89
C GLU A 106 -14.95 -2.89 -22.65
N ALA A 107 -14.15 -1.83 -22.49
CA ALA A 107 -12.78 -1.79 -23.02
C ALA A 107 -11.88 -2.86 -22.37
N LEU A 108 -12.01 -3.04 -21.05
CA LEU A 108 -11.27 -4.05 -20.31
C LEU A 108 -11.69 -5.46 -20.73
N LYS A 109 -13.01 -5.75 -20.78
CA LYS A 109 -13.51 -7.06 -21.20
C LYS A 109 -13.05 -7.47 -22.60
N ARG A 110 -12.88 -6.51 -23.52
CA ARG A 110 -12.36 -6.77 -24.87
C ARG A 110 -10.87 -7.13 -24.85
N ARG A 111 -10.08 -6.51 -23.96
CA ARG A 111 -8.63 -6.74 -23.85
C ARG A 111 -8.31 -8.00 -23.04
N ALA A 112 -8.98 -8.18 -21.92
CA ALA A 112 -8.76 -9.25 -20.95
C ALA A 112 -10.14 -9.80 -20.51
N PRO A 113 -10.70 -10.77 -21.26
CA PRO A 113 -12.04 -11.30 -21.00
C PRO A 113 -12.22 -11.92 -19.61
N ASP A 114 -11.14 -12.48 -19.06
CA ASP A 114 -11.11 -13.10 -17.74
C ASP A 114 -10.82 -12.10 -16.60
N ALA A 115 -10.63 -10.81 -16.93
CA ALA A 115 -10.44 -9.78 -15.93
C ALA A 115 -11.68 -9.61 -15.05
N ARG A 116 -11.45 -9.48 -13.75
CA ARG A 116 -12.48 -9.31 -12.73
C ARG A 116 -12.29 -7.96 -12.06
N VAL A 117 -13.42 -7.29 -11.81
CA VAL A 117 -13.42 -6.02 -11.08
C VAL A 117 -14.23 -6.21 -9.80
N PHE A 118 -13.70 -5.69 -8.70
CA PHE A 118 -14.36 -5.70 -7.40
C PHE A 118 -14.38 -4.30 -6.80
N ARG A 119 -15.30 -4.09 -5.86
CA ARG A 119 -15.42 -2.88 -5.05
C ARG A 119 -15.28 -3.23 -3.58
N LEU A 120 -14.54 -2.39 -2.88
CA LEU A 120 -14.38 -2.44 -1.43
C LEU A 120 -14.54 -1.01 -0.90
N GLY A 121 -15.75 -0.66 -0.48
CA GLY A 121 -16.10 0.74 -0.25
C GLY A 121 -15.88 1.58 -1.52
N LYS A 122 -15.07 2.64 -1.43
CA LYS A 122 -14.68 3.47 -2.57
C LYS A 122 -13.49 2.88 -3.36
N ALA A 123 -12.74 1.94 -2.79
CA ALA A 123 -11.64 1.28 -3.50
C ALA A 123 -12.18 0.40 -4.64
N GLN A 124 -11.44 0.37 -5.74
CA GLN A 124 -11.66 -0.49 -6.88
C GLN A 124 -10.48 -1.45 -7.00
N ILE A 125 -10.79 -2.74 -7.09
CA ILE A 125 -9.82 -3.80 -7.27
C ILE A 125 -10.02 -4.36 -8.68
N LEU A 126 -8.93 -4.46 -9.43
CA LEU A 126 -8.87 -5.05 -10.75
C LEU A 126 -7.94 -6.25 -10.67
N ALA A 127 -8.44 -7.43 -11.03
CA ALA A 127 -7.65 -8.65 -11.09
C ALA A 127 -7.64 -9.16 -12.53
N GLU A 128 -6.45 -9.27 -13.12
CA GLU A 128 -6.24 -9.74 -14.48
C GLU A 128 -5.30 -10.96 -14.47
N PRO A 129 -5.51 -11.96 -15.34
CA PRO A 129 -4.54 -13.04 -15.48
C PRO A 129 -3.21 -12.51 -16.04
N GLY A 130 -2.11 -12.75 -15.32
CA GLY A 130 -0.76 -12.29 -15.62
C GLY A 130 0.06 -13.26 -16.47
N GLY A 131 -0.53 -13.85 -17.52
CA GLY A 131 0.13 -14.83 -18.38
C GLY A 131 0.53 -16.11 -17.61
N ALA A 132 1.76 -16.60 -17.79
CA ALA A 132 2.27 -17.82 -17.16
C ALA A 132 2.52 -17.70 -15.64
N ALA A 133 2.31 -16.51 -15.04
CA ALA A 133 2.84 -16.13 -13.73
C ALA A 133 1.76 -15.79 -12.66
N GLY A 134 0.51 -16.24 -12.84
CA GLY A 134 -0.55 -16.07 -11.84
C GLY A 134 -1.43 -14.85 -12.09
N TRP A 135 -1.80 -14.12 -11.04
CA TRP A 135 -2.69 -12.95 -11.14
C TRP A 135 -1.96 -11.62 -10.96
N HIS A 136 -2.30 -10.65 -11.80
CA HIS A 136 -1.99 -9.24 -11.59
C HIS A 136 -3.17 -8.56 -10.93
N ILE A 137 -2.96 -8.02 -9.73
CA ILE A 137 -3.99 -7.28 -8.99
C ILE A 137 -3.61 -5.80 -8.97
N SER A 138 -4.59 -4.94 -9.18
CA SER A 138 -4.45 -3.49 -9.18
C SER A 138 -5.51 -2.92 -8.26
N VAL A 139 -5.09 -2.27 -7.17
CA VAL A 139 -6.00 -1.65 -6.21
C VAL A 139 -5.90 -0.15 -6.35
N SER A 140 -7.03 0.50 -6.58
CA SER A 140 -7.11 1.94 -6.72
C SER A 140 -8.14 2.56 -5.80
N HIS A 141 -7.89 3.78 -5.34
CA HIS A 141 -8.86 4.52 -4.54
C HIS A 141 -8.91 5.99 -5.01
N PRO A 142 -10.11 6.59 -5.14
CA PRO A 142 -10.28 7.88 -5.81
C PRO A 142 -9.70 9.06 -5.02
N GLU A 143 -9.60 8.95 -3.69
CA GLU A 143 -9.30 10.08 -2.81
C GLU A 143 -8.00 9.93 -2.01
N ARG A 144 -7.42 8.73 -1.96
CA ARG A 144 -6.24 8.40 -1.13
C ARG A 144 -5.57 7.13 -1.63
N PHE A 145 -4.38 6.84 -1.12
CA PHE A 145 -3.76 5.54 -1.30
C PHE A 145 -4.61 4.43 -0.63
N PRO A 146 -4.72 3.23 -1.24
CA PRO A 146 -5.43 2.13 -0.60
C PRO A 146 -4.84 1.78 0.77
N TYR A 147 -5.70 1.51 1.75
CA TYR A 147 -5.28 1.06 3.07
C TYR A 147 -4.72 -0.36 2.99
N PHE A 148 -3.86 -0.73 3.95
CA PHE A 148 -3.27 -2.06 4.01
C PHE A 148 -4.33 -3.16 3.98
N GLU A 149 -5.45 -3.00 4.69
CA GLU A 149 -6.51 -4.01 4.69
C GLU A 149 -7.27 -4.08 3.36
N GLU A 150 -7.36 -2.98 2.61
CA GLU A 150 -7.91 -3.01 1.26
C GLU A 150 -6.98 -3.79 0.32
N LEU A 151 -5.66 -3.65 0.50
CA LEU A 151 -4.66 -4.45 -0.22
C LEU A 151 -4.74 -5.93 0.18
N MET A 152 -4.84 -6.24 1.47
CA MET A 152 -4.97 -7.62 1.96
C MET A 152 -6.28 -8.27 1.51
N ALA A 153 -7.39 -7.54 1.54
CA ALA A 153 -8.67 -8.01 1.02
C ALA A 153 -8.60 -8.27 -0.49
N ALA A 154 -7.86 -7.44 -1.24
CA ALA A 154 -7.64 -7.64 -2.66
C ALA A 154 -6.89 -8.94 -2.97
N CYS A 155 -5.94 -9.37 -2.13
CA CYS A 155 -5.27 -10.68 -2.29
C CYS A 155 -6.25 -11.87 -2.26
N GLY A 156 -7.43 -11.72 -1.65
CA GLY A 156 -8.43 -12.78 -1.56
C GLY A 156 -9.28 -12.98 -2.81
N VAL A 157 -9.24 -12.07 -3.79
CA VAL A 157 -10.18 -12.10 -4.93
C VAL A 157 -9.82 -13.10 -6.03
N THR A 158 -8.60 -13.63 -5.99
CA THR A 158 -8.04 -14.52 -7.01
C THR A 158 -8.11 -16.01 -6.63
N GLY A 159 -8.55 -16.35 -5.42
CA GLY A 159 -8.72 -17.72 -4.92
C GLY A 159 -7.58 -18.21 -4.02
N ASP A 160 -7.51 -19.52 -3.77
CA ASP A 160 -6.60 -20.17 -2.81
C ASP A 160 -5.24 -20.61 -3.38
N ALA A 161 -4.82 -20.08 -4.53
CA ALA A 161 -3.45 -20.28 -5.03
C ALA A 161 -2.43 -19.56 -4.13
N ASP A 162 -1.20 -20.10 -4.07
CA ASP A 162 -0.12 -19.77 -3.13
C ASP A 162 0.07 -18.24 -2.94
N LYS A 163 -0.43 -17.69 -1.81
CA LYS A 163 -0.69 -16.25 -1.60
C LYS A 163 0.55 -15.40 -1.32
N ARG A 164 1.68 -15.72 -1.94
CA ARG A 164 2.88 -14.88 -1.86
C ARG A 164 2.72 -13.77 -2.89
N PHE A 165 2.33 -12.57 -2.47
CA PHE A 165 2.20 -11.40 -3.34
C PHE A 165 3.34 -10.42 -3.06
N ALA A 166 4.00 -9.94 -4.11
CA ALA A 166 4.85 -8.77 -4.10
C ALA A 166 3.99 -7.54 -4.43
N ALA A 167 4.01 -6.52 -3.57
CA ALA A 167 3.38 -5.24 -3.86
C ALA A 167 4.36 -4.33 -4.62
N LEU A 168 4.07 -4.06 -5.89
CA LEU A 168 4.69 -2.99 -6.65
C LEU A 168 3.89 -1.70 -6.44
N ILE A 169 4.44 -0.80 -5.63
CA ILE A 169 3.96 0.57 -5.57
C ILE A 169 4.52 1.29 -6.80
N PRO A 170 3.69 1.75 -7.77
CA PRO A 170 4.21 2.40 -8.95
C PRO A 170 5.02 3.65 -8.56
N ALA A 171 6.24 3.74 -9.11
CA ALA A 171 7.12 4.90 -8.97
C ALA A 171 6.54 6.10 -9.74
N THR A 172 5.55 6.76 -9.13
CA THR A 172 5.02 8.14 -9.27
C THR A 172 5.08 8.93 -10.59
N THR A 173 5.46 8.37 -11.74
CA THR A 173 5.56 9.14 -13.01
C THR A 173 4.55 8.72 -14.06
N ALA A 174 3.82 7.61 -13.88
CA ALA A 174 2.84 7.12 -14.86
C ALA A 174 1.36 7.26 -14.43
N SER A 175 1.06 7.67 -13.19
CA SER A 175 -0.32 7.88 -12.72
C SER A 175 -0.79 9.34 -12.80
N SER A 176 0.07 10.26 -13.24
CA SER A 176 -0.18 11.70 -13.23
C SER A 176 -1.12 12.21 -14.33
N GLU A 177 -1.52 11.37 -15.29
CA GLU A 177 -2.40 11.82 -16.40
C GLU A 177 -3.86 11.36 -16.30
N GLY A 178 -4.27 10.63 -15.26
CA GLY A 178 -5.69 10.34 -15.11
C GLY A 178 -6.06 9.39 -13.98
N HIS A 179 -6.55 9.97 -12.89
CA HIS A 179 -7.49 9.38 -11.93
C HIS A 179 -6.98 8.27 -10.98
N GLY A 180 -6.67 8.67 -9.74
CA GLY A 180 -6.64 7.80 -8.56
C GLY A 180 -5.25 7.37 -8.09
N PHE A 181 -5.15 6.98 -6.81
CA PHE A 181 -3.96 6.33 -6.27
C PHE A 181 -4.04 4.84 -6.62
N LEU A 182 -2.95 4.24 -7.09
CA LEU A 182 -2.91 2.88 -7.62
C LEU A 182 -1.75 2.08 -7.02
N VAL A 183 -2.01 0.81 -6.68
CA VAL A 183 -1.01 -0.18 -6.24
C VAL A 183 -1.15 -1.43 -7.07
N HIS A 184 -0.04 -1.96 -7.57
CA HIS A 184 -0.02 -3.25 -8.24
C HIS A 184 0.46 -4.32 -7.25
N LEU A 185 -0.26 -5.43 -7.15
CA LEU A 185 0.19 -6.64 -6.45
C LEU A 185 0.42 -7.70 -7.53
N VAL A 186 1.58 -8.33 -7.50
CA VAL A 186 1.99 -9.39 -8.41
C VAL A 186 2.28 -10.63 -7.58
N GLU A 187 1.83 -11.79 -8.01
CA GLU A 187 2.18 -13.06 -7.34
C GLU A 187 3.70 -13.29 -7.44
N ALA A 188 4.36 -13.46 -6.29
CA ALA A 188 5.78 -13.73 -6.18
C ALA A 188 6.02 -15.20 -6.52
N VAL A 189 6.66 -15.45 -7.66
CA VAL A 189 7.08 -16.80 -8.05
C VAL A 189 8.09 -17.30 -7.01
N ALA A 190 7.76 -18.40 -6.34
CA ALA A 190 8.73 -19.11 -5.51
C ALA A 190 9.84 -19.65 -6.43
N GLY A 191 11.00 -19.00 -6.42
CA GLY A 191 12.28 -19.46 -6.94
C GLY A 191 12.22 -20.41 -8.15
N GLY A 192 12.17 -19.85 -9.35
CA GLY A 192 12.72 -20.53 -10.51
C GLY A 192 14.24 -20.58 -10.35
N THR A 193 14.76 -21.69 -9.83
CA THR A 193 16.18 -22.03 -9.99
C THR A 193 16.55 -21.98 -11.46
N GLU A 194 17.61 -21.23 -11.73
CA GLU A 194 18.40 -21.12 -12.95
C GLU A 194 18.12 -22.19 -14.02
N GLY A 195 17.43 -21.80 -15.09
CA GLY A 195 17.62 -22.41 -16.39
C GLY A 195 18.81 -21.74 -17.08
N SER A 196 20.04 -22.02 -16.63
CA SER A 196 21.23 -21.76 -17.45
C SER A 196 21.20 -22.73 -18.62
N GLY A 197 21.26 -22.21 -19.85
CA GLY A 197 21.32 -23.05 -21.04
C GLY A 197 22.61 -23.88 -21.10
N ALA A 198 22.45 -25.15 -21.48
CA ALA A 198 23.29 -25.91 -22.39
C ALA A 198 22.58 -27.23 -22.70
#